data_AF-A0A7C3QT30-F1
#
_entry.id   AF-A0A7C3QT30-F1
#
_cell.length_a   1.000
_cell.length_b   1.000
_cell.length_c   1.000
_cell.angle_alpha   90.00
_cell.angle_beta   90.00
_cell.angle_gamma   90.00
#
_symmetry.space_group_name_H-M   'P 1'
#
loop_
_entity.id
_entity.type
_entity.pdbx_description
1 polymer ?
#
loop_
_entity_poly.entity_id
_entity_poly.type
_entity_poly.pdbx_seq_one_letter_code
_entity_poly.pdbx_strand_id
1 'polypeptide(L)'
;MDDLKACSPFFFARLSLLACLGLFLSGCMETTAPPPTPHRLEKKVSPAPDWVIKIRQDEKEGNFPQALAELENTRNVRERNLWETRILKKWSLFDIDRAKFLERSGHADDASFLLEEVFKRSPEFLTNPPSSLTPSLFKKFLGREIGENQELLAIRQLTMNDLLDKEEKKGVLFDAYIHLTKRRISEEKFHYAMLDLKKAFILKPVDPEALSLQTLLDLQAKKWTEKGYQAFADQNLHKAIYYWKRAQEIRPEDKSLPENIHKAQNLLEKLRKIEQEQVESSPDGQNIRK
;
A
#
# COMPACT_ATOMS: atom_id res chain seq x y z
N MET A 1 18.93 -28.06 -28.61
CA MET A 1 18.79 -26.74 -29.25
C MET A 1 18.58 -25.73 -28.14
N ASP A 2 19.70 -25.09 -27.83
CA ASP A 2 19.87 -23.71 -27.39
C ASP A 2 19.42 -23.31 -25.99
N ASP A 3 20.33 -23.53 -25.04
CA ASP A 3 21.01 -22.50 -24.24
C ASP A 3 20.24 -21.20 -23.94
N LEU A 4 19.80 -21.06 -22.69
CA LEU A 4 19.59 -19.76 -22.06
C LEU A 4 20.42 -19.63 -20.78
N LYS A 5 21.53 -18.91 -20.96
CA LYS A 5 22.46 -18.42 -19.94
C LYS A 5 21.73 -17.58 -18.89
N ALA A 6 21.78 -18.02 -17.64
CA ALA A 6 21.53 -17.18 -16.47
C ALA A 6 22.86 -16.56 -16.00
N CYS A 7 22.95 -15.23 -16.03
CA CYS A 7 24.05 -14.46 -15.44
C CYS A 7 23.45 -13.42 -14.51
N SER A 8 23.54 -13.63 -13.19
CA SER A 8 23.59 -12.53 -12.21
C SER A 8 24.36 -13.00 -10.97
N PRO A 9 25.53 -12.44 -10.66
CA PRO A 9 26.17 -12.64 -9.38
C PRO A 9 25.98 -11.39 -8.52
N PHE A 10 25.20 -11.50 -7.44
CA PHE A 10 25.35 -10.63 -6.27
C PHE A 10 25.73 -11.52 -5.09
N PHE A 11 27.03 -11.81 -5.00
CA PHE A 11 27.63 -12.44 -3.83
C PHE A 11 27.77 -11.41 -2.72
N PHE A 12 27.10 -11.66 -1.59
CA PHE A 12 27.39 -11.02 -0.31
C PHE A 12 28.78 -11.46 0.17
N ALA A 13 29.78 -10.59 0.07
CA ALA A 13 31.04 -10.77 0.78
C ALA A 13 30.89 -10.21 2.21
N ARG A 14 30.58 -11.09 3.17
CA ARG A 14 30.88 -10.87 4.60
C ARG A 14 32.32 -11.34 4.82
N LEU A 15 33.26 -10.40 4.94
CA LEU A 15 34.59 -10.70 5.46
C LEU A 15 34.65 -10.29 6.94
N SER A 16 34.62 -11.31 7.80
CA SER A 16 35.30 -11.28 9.10
C SER A 16 36.80 -11.20 8.85
N LEU A 17 37.51 -10.32 9.56
CA LEU A 17 38.92 -10.56 9.86
C LEU A 17 39.26 -10.03 11.25
N LEU A 18 39.57 -11.01 12.09
CA LEU A 18 40.24 -10.94 13.38
C LEU A 18 41.66 -10.36 13.26
N ALA A 19 42.15 -9.96 14.43
CA ALA A 19 43.54 -9.92 14.86
C ALA A 19 44.39 -8.73 14.41
N CYS A 20 44.78 -7.92 15.39
CA CYS A 20 46.19 -7.57 15.62
C CYS A 20 46.38 -7.22 17.11
N LEU A 21 46.66 -8.27 17.88
CA LEU A 21 47.39 -8.19 19.16
C LEU A 21 48.87 -8.09 18.79
N GLY A 22 49.50 -6.95 19.07
CA GLY A 22 50.92 -6.71 18.86
C GLY A 22 51.48 -5.90 20.02
N LEU A 23 52.16 -6.60 20.91
CA LEU A 23 52.90 -6.12 22.07
C LEU A 23 53.98 -5.10 21.68
N PHE A 24 54.06 -3.98 22.41
CA PHE A 24 55.32 -3.32 22.72
C PHE A 24 55.34 -2.92 24.19
N LEU A 25 56.16 -3.66 24.94
CA LEU A 25 56.72 -3.28 26.24
C LEU A 25 57.91 -2.35 26.00
N SER A 26 58.03 -1.27 26.77
CA SER A 26 59.24 -0.88 27.52
C SER A 26 59.30 0.63 27.76
N GLY A 27 59.54 1.00 29.03
CA GLY A 27 60.48 2.08 29.37
C GLY A 27 59.89 3.47 29.60
N CYS A 28 59.58 3.77 30.86
CA CYS A 28 60.19 4.86 31.65
C CYS A 28 59.33 5.09 32.90
N MET A 29 59.84 4.64 34.06
CA MET A 29 59.30 5.07 35.34
C MET A 29 59.84 6.48 35.62
N GLU A 30 59.05 7.49 35.26
CA GLU A 30 59.16 8.82 35.86
C GLU A 30 58.09 8.92 36.94
N THR A 31 58.53 8.92 38.20
CA THR A 31 57.75 9.32 39.37
C THR A 31 57.27 10.76 39.19
N THR A 32 56.15 10.93 38.49
CA THR A 32 55.39 12.18 38.42
C THR A 32 54.36 12.17 39.54
N ALA A 33 54.30 13.29 40.26
CA ALA A 33 53.35 13.57 41.32
C ALA A 33 51.90 13.19 40.90
N PRO A 34 51.03 12.79 41.84
CA PRO A 34 49.65 12.46 41.54
C PRO A 34 49.03 13.57 40.68
N PRO A 35 48.38 13.24 39.54
CA PRO A 35 47.72 14.24 38.74
C PRO A 35 46.73 14.99 39.63
N PRO A 36 46.68 16.33 39.57
CA PRO A 36 45.68 17.08 40.33
C PRO A 36 44.32 16.50 39.96
N THR A 37 43.59 16.04 40.98
CA THR A 37 42.22 15.55 40.86
C THR A 37 41.49 16.50 39.91
N PRO A 38 40.97 16.04 38.75
CA PRO A 38 40.30 16.94 37.83
C PRO A 38 39.18 17.59 38.63
N HIS A 39 39.28 18.91 38.85
CA HIS A 39 38.23 19.66 39.51
C HIS A 39 36.97 19.36 38.72
N ARG A 40 36.08 18.59 39.34
CA ARG A 40 34.76 18.25 38.81
C ARG A 40 34.08 19.61 38.66
N LEU A 41 34.15 20.17 37.45
CA LEU A 41 33.37 21.35 37.08
C LEU A 41 31.93 20.95 37.38
N GLU A 42 31.43 21.42 38.52
CA GLU A 42 30.02 21.34 38.86
C GLU A 42 29.32 22.09 37.73
N LYS A 43 28.85 21.34 36.72
CA LYS A 43 27.99 21.86 35.68
C LYS A 43 26.80 22.45 36.42
N LYS A 44 26.78 23.77 36.60
CA LYS A 44 25.61 24.50 37.07
C LYS A 44 24.49 24.17 36.10
N VAL A 45 23.63 23.24 36.49
CA VAL A 45 22.44 22.89 35.72
C VAL A 45 21.51 24.08 35.84
N SER A 46 21.44 24.90 34.79
CA SER A 46 20.45 25.98 34.73
C SER A 46 19.06 25.34 34.87
N PRO A 47 18.17 25.89 35.72
CA PRO A 47 16.80 25.41 35.80
C PRO A 47 16.13 25.51 34.44
N ALA A 48 15.25 24.55 34.14
CA ALA A 48 14.46 24.57 32.92
C ALA A 48 13.57 25.83 32.91
N PRO A 49 13.33 26.46 31.75
CA PRO A 49 12.39 27.57 31.64
C PRO A 49 10.98 27.21 32.13
N ASP A 50 10.25 28.17 32.71
CA ASP A 50 8.91 27.94 33.28
C ASP A 50 7.92 27.33 32.29
N TRP A 51 7.94 27.77 31.03
CA TRP A 51 7.09 27.23 29.97
C TRP A 51 7.37 25.75 29.69
N VAL A 52 8.63 25.30 29.83
CA VAL A 52 9.00 23.88 29.71
C VAL A 52 8.43 23.08 30.88
N ILE A 53 8.40 23.66 32.08
CA ILE A 53 7.80 23.03 33.26
C ILE A 53 6.29 22.85 33.03
N LYS A 54 5.61 23.88 32.52
CA LYS A 54 4.17 23.85 32.22
C LYS A 54 3.82 22.80 31.16
N ILE A 55 4.54 22.77 30.04
CA ILE A 55 4.38 21.72 29.01
C ILE A 55 4.51 20.32 29.60
N ARG A 56 5.50 20.09 30.46
CA ARG A 56 5.69 18.78 31.11
C ARG A 56 4.55 18.43 32.06
N GLN A 57 3.91 19.41 32.68
CA GLN A 57 2.74 19.20 33.52
C GLN A 57 1.53 18.84 32.67
N ASP A 58 1.26 19.62 31.62
CA ASP A 58 0.16 19.37 30.67
C ASP A 58 0.32 17.99 29.98
N GLU A 59 1.54 17.61 29.58
CA GLU A 59 1.86 16.27 29.05
C GLU A 59 1.52 15.13 30.04
N LYS A 60 1.70 15.35 31.35
CA LYS A 60 1.40 14.33 32.39
C LYS A 60 -0.10 14.20 32.62
N GLU A 61 -0.84 15.30 32.51
CA GLU A 61 -2.29 15.35 32.67
C GLU A 61 -3.04 14.91 31.41
N GLY A 62 -2.34 14.73 30.28
CA GLY A 62 -2.94 14.42 28.99
C GLY A 62 -3.50 15.63 28.25
N ASN A 63 -3.20 16.85 28.71
CA ASN A 63 -3.66 18.12 28.17
C ASN A 63 -2.78 18.58 26.98
N PHE A 64 -2.58 17.71 25.98
CA PHE A 64 -1.68 17.97 24.84
C PHE A 64 -2.01 19.23 24.02
N PRO A 65 -3.28 19.60 23.78
CA PRO A 65 -3.59 20.87 23.11
C PRO A 65 -3.07 22.09 23.88
N GLN A 66 -3.15 22.07 25.22
CA GLN A 66 -2.64 23.13 26.07
C GLN A 66 -1.10 23.20 26.00
N ALA A 67 -0.45 22.04 26.03
CA ALA A 67 1.00 21.94 25.86
C ALA A 67 1.49 22.51 24.52
N LEU A 68 0.73 22.31 23.43
CA LEU A 68 1.02 22.92 22.12
C LEU A 68 0.80 24.43 22.13
N ALA A 69 -0.26 24.93 22.78
CA ALA A 69 -0.53 26.36 22.90
C ALA A 69 0.62 27.11 23.61
N GLU A 70 1.24 26.49 24.61
CA GLU A 70 2.42 27.06 25.28
C GLU A 70 3.63 27.27 24.34
N LEU A 71 3.73 26.50 23.25
CA LEU A 71 4.81 26.64 22.27
C LEU A 71 4.66 27.84 21.33
N GLU A 72 3.44 28.36 21.16
CA GLU A 72 3.18 29.46 20.22
C GLU A 72 3.97 30.73 20.57
N ASN A 73 4.24 30.93 21.87
CA ASN A 73 4.97 32.07 22.40
C ASN A 73 6.50 31.94 22.31
N THR A 74 7.02 30.76 21.94
CA THR A 74 8.47 30.50 21.88
C THR A 74 9.10 31.13 20.65
N ARG A 75 9.96 32.14 20.82
CA ARG A 75 10.62 32.87 19.71
C ARG A 75 11.60 32.01 18.89
N ASN A 76 12.17 30.97 19.50
CA ASN A 76 13.14 30.09 18.84
C ASN A 76 12.42 29.00 18.03
N VAL A 77 12.36 29.16 16.71
CA VAL A 77 11.68 28.22 15.79
C VAL A 77 12.25 26.81 15.88
N ARG A 78 13.57 26.66 16.01
CA ARG A 78 14.21 25.33 16.08
C ARG A 78 13.80 24.59 17.35
N GLU A 79 13.77 25.30 18.47
CA GLU A 79 13.34 24.75 19.75
C GLU A 79 11.84 24.43 19.73
N ARG A 80 11.02 25.33 19.18
CA ARG A 80 9.59 25.11 18.99
C ARG A 80 9.31 23.82 18.22
N ASN A 81 9.91 23.63 17.05
CA ASN A 81 9.70 22.43 16.22
C ASN A 81 10.14 21.15 16.94
N LEU A 82 11.24 21.21 17.72
CA LEU A 82 11.71 20.08 18.52
C LEU A 82 10.69 19.67 19.59
N TRP A 83 10.14 20.65 20.31
CA TRP A 83 9.13 20.40 21.33
C TRP A 83 7.79 19.98 20.74
N GLU A 84 7.35 20.59 19.64
CA GLU A 84 6.13 20.21 18.92
C GLU A 84 6.16 18.74 18.53
N THR A 85 7.25 18.31 17.87
CA THR A 85 7.46 16.90 17.49
C THR A 85 7.38 15.97 18.72
N ARG A 86 7.99 16.39 19.84
CA ARG A 86 7.97 15.62 21.09
C ARG A 86 6.56 15.51 21.68
N ILE A 87 5.82 16.62 21.73
CA ILE A 87 4.46 16.67 22.28
C ILE A 87 3.54 15.80 21.43
N LEU A 88 3.58 15.95 20.10
CA LEU A 88 2.80 15.14 19.16
C LEU A 88 3.10 13.64 19.33
N LYS A 89 4.38 13.27 19.45
CA LYS A 89 4.78 11.89 19.71
C LYS A 89 4.23 11.34 21.03
N LYS A 90 4.29 12.14 22.11
CA LYS A 90 3.73 11.73 23.41
C LYS A 90 2.21 11.61 23.40
N TRP A 91 1.54 12.53 22.69
CA TRP A 91 0.11 12.46 22.48
C TRP A 91 -0.27 11.18 21.74
N SER A 92 0.41 10.88 20.64
CA SER A 92 0.21 9.64 19.89
C SER A 92 0.41 8.39 20.75
N LEU A 93 1.41 8.37 21.64
CA LEU A 93 1.61 7.25 22.57
C LEU A 93 0.46 7.13 23.59
N PHE A 94 0.00 8.25 24.16
CA PHE A 94 -1.14 8.28 25.07
C PHE A 94 -2.41 7.76 24.40
N ASP A 95 -2.67 8.18 23.16
CA ASP A 95 -3.84 7.76 22.40
C ASP A 95 -3.77 6.28 21.99
N ILE A 96 -2.58 5.70 21.78
CA ILE A 96 -2.44 4.24 21.61
C ILE A 96 -2.86 3.49 22.87
N ASP A 97 -2.46 3.95 24.05
CA ASP A 97 -2.86 3.30 25.31
C ASP A 97 -4.37 3.42 25.56
N ARG A 98 -4.96 4.56 25.20
CA ARG A 98 -6.41 4.75 25.20
C ARG A 98 -7.11 3.83 24.18
N ALA A 99 -6.57 3.69 22.97
CA ALA A 99 -7.12 2.80 21.94
C ALA A 99 -7.14 1.33 22.41
N LYS A 100 -6.10 0.88 23.12
CA LYS A 100 -6.08 -0.45 23.74
C LYS A 100 -7.14 -0.64 24.80
N PHE A 101 -7.39 0.39 25.61
CA PHE A 101 -8.46 0.34 26.60
C PHE A 101 -9.84 0.22 25.93
N LEU A 102 -10.08 1.01 24.88
CA LEU A 102 -11.30 0.95 24.07
C LEU A 102 -11.49 -0.43 23.44
N GLU A 103 -10.43 -0.99 22.84
CA GLU A 103 -10.45 -2.33 22.24
C GLU A 103 -10.86 -3.41 23.25
N ARG A 104 -10.28 -3.39 24.46
CA ARG A 104 -10.60 -4.35 25.53
C ARG A 104 -12.02 -4.19 26.06
N SER A 105 -12.55 -2.98 25.97
CA SER A 105 -13.91 -2.64 26.41
C SER A 105 -14.97 -2.93 25.34
N GLY A 106 -14.57 -3.47 24.17
CA GLY A 106 -15.48 -3.80 23.07
C GLY A 106 -15.74 -2.65 22.09
N HIS A 107 -15.11 -1.49 22.28
CA HIS A 107 -15.23 -0.32 21.41
C HIS A 107 -14.17 -0.34 20.30
N ALA A 108 -14.22 -1.37 19.45
CA ALA A 108 -13.20 -1.60 18.41
C ALA A 108 -13.15 -0.50 17.33
N ASP A 109 -14.31 0.07 16.98
CA ASP A 109 -14.41 1.15 15.99
C ASP A 109 -13.79 2.44 16.53
N ASP A 110 -14.10 2.83 17.77
CA ASP A 110 -13.51 3.99 18.43
C ASP A 110 -11.99 3.84 18.61
N ALA A 111 -11.54 2.63 18.94
CA ALA A 111 -10.10 2.32 19.03
C ALA A 111 -9.39 2.49 17.68
N SER A 112 -10.02 2.04 16.59
CA SER A 112 -9.48 2.14 15.24
C SER A 112 -9.51 3.59 14.72
N PHE A 113 -10.56 4.35 15.02
CA PHE A 113 -10.63 5.79 14.75
C PHE A 113 -9.49 6.53 15.46
N LEU A 114 -9.24 6.20 16.72
CA LEU A 114 -8.16 6.83 17.46
C LEU A 114 -6.77 6.50 16.88
N LEU A 115 -6.56 5.28 16.38
CA LEU A 115 -5.33 4.93 15.67
C LEU A 115 -5.14 5.70 14.36
N GLU A 116 -6.23 5.98 13.63
CA GLU A 116 -6.17 6.81 12.43
C GLU A 116 -5.59 8.19 12.75
N GLU A 117 -6.07 8.82 13.82
CA GLU A 117 -5.57 10.11 14.29
C GLU A 117 -4.12 10.05 14.80
N VAL A 118 -3.74 8.94 15.44
CA VAL A 118 -2.35 8.66 15.82
C VAL A 118 -1.44 8.64 14.60
N PHE A 119 -1.81 7.94 13.52
CA PHE A 119 -0.97 7.85 12.32
C PHE A 119 -0.95 9.14 11.50
N LYS A 120 -1.99 9.99 11.58
CA LYS A 120 -1.95 11.35 11.02
C LYS A 120 -0.95 12.23 11.77
N ARG A 121 -0.91 12.17 13.11
CA ARG A 121 -0.01 12.98 13.94
C ARG A 121 1.43 12.46 13.97
N SER A 122 1.63 11.15 13.90
CA SER A 122 2.94 10.50 13.96
C SER A 122 3.08 9.44 12.87
N PRO A 123 3.22 9.83 11.59
CA PRO A 123 3.32 8.90 10.46
C PRO A 123 4.50 7.92 10.58
N GLU A 124 5.56 8.30 11.30
CA GLU A 124 6.72 7.45 11.56
C GLU A 124 6.38 6.20 12.38
N PHE A 125 5.24 6.17 13.08
CA PHE A 125 4.78 4.97 13.80
C PHE A 125 4.32 3.85 12.85
N LEU A 126 4.02 4.16 11.58
CA LEU A 126 3.76 3.11 10.59
C LEU A 126 5.03 2.32 10.27
N THR A 127 6.19 2.97 10.18
CA THR A 127 7.46 2.30 9.88
C THR A 127 8.20 1.83 11.12
N ASN A 128 8.09 2.56 12.22
CA ASN A 128 8.71 2.24 13.51
C ASN A 128 7.64 2.19 14.59
N PRO A 129 6.82 1.13 14.63
CA PRO A 129 5.72 1.03 15.57
C PRO A 129 6.23 1.04 17.03
N PRO A 130 5.61 1.82 17.93
CA PRO A 130 5.97 1.79 19.33
C PRO A 130 5.58 0.44 19.94
N SER A 131 6.30 -0.01 20.96
CA SER A 131 6.01 -1.27 21.67
C SER A 131 4.63 -1.31 22.33
N SER A 132 4.00 -0.15 22.54
CA SER A 132 2.64 -0.06 23.06
C SER A 132 1.60 -0.52 22.02
N LEU A 133 1.86 -0.34 20.72
CA LEU A 133 0.96 -0.74 19.63
C LEU A 133 0.99 -2.27 19.47
N THR A 134 -0.16 -2.91 19.68
CA THR A 134 -0.25 -4.38 19.61
C THR A 134 -0.64 -4.87 18.22
N PRO A 135 -0.20 -6.07 17.79
CA PRO A 135 -0.60 -6.66 16.50
C PRO A 135 -2.12 -6.75 16.33
N SER A 136 -2.85 -7.19 17.37
CA SER A 136 -4.33 -7.28 17.34
C SER A 136 -4.98 -5.93 17.03
N LEU A 137 -4.57 -4.89 17.74
CA LEU A 137 -5.13 -3.55 17.57
C LEU A 137 -4.85 -3.01 16.16
N PHE A 138 -3.62 -3.18 15.67
CA PHE A 138 -3.25 -2.76 14.32
C PHE A 138 -4.03 -3.53 13.24
N LYS A 139 -4.20 -4.85 13.42
CA LYS A 139 -5.00 -5.69 12.51
C LYS A 139 -6.45 -5.24 12.43
N LYS A 140 -7.08 -4.90 13.57
CA LYS A 140 -8.46 -4.38 13.60
C LYS A 140 -8.58 -3.04 12.88
N PHE A 141 -7.60 -2.15 13.09
CA PHE A 141 -7.53 -0.87 12.39
C PHE A 141 -7.46 -1.06 10.86
N LEU A 142 -6.61 -1.96 10.36
CA LEU A 142 -6.56 -2.28 8.93
C LEU A 142 -7.87 -2.90 8.43
N GLY A 143 -8.53 -3.74 9.25
CA GLY A 143 -9.84 -4.30 8.95
C GLY A 143 -10.93 -3.22 8.79
N ARG A 144 -10.93 -2.20 9.66
CA ARG A 144 -11.81 -1.03 9.53
C ARG A 144 -11.52 -0.27 8.23
N GLU A 145 -10.27 0.02 7.92
CA GLU A 145 -9.91 0.71 6.67
C GLU A 145 -10.43 -0.05 5.44
N ILE A 146 -10.30 -1.38 5.42
CA ILE A 146 -10.85 -2.22 4.35
C ILE A 146 -12.37 -2.07 4.27
N GLY A 147 -13.08 -2.18 5.40
CA GLY A 147 -14.54 -2.02 5.47
C GLY A 147 -15.03 -0.62 5.07
N GLU A 148 -14.21 0.41 5.24
CA GLU A 148 -14.48 1.79 4.83
C GLU A 148 -14.04 2.11 3.39
N ASN A 149 -13.83 1.09 2.56
CA ASN A 149 -13.40 1.25 1.16
C ASN A 149 -12.00 1.88 1.00
N GLN A 150 -11.14 1.76 2.00
CA GLN A 150 -9.75 2.24 2.00
C GLN A 150 -8.74 1.10 1.85
N GLU A 151 -9.05 0.08 1.06
CA GLU A 151 -8.24 -1.16 0.96
C GLU A 151 -6.82 -0.90 0.46
N LEU A 152 -6.64 0.07 -0.45
CA LEU A 152 -5.32 0.46 -0.95
C LEU A 152 -4.47 1.16 0.12
N LEU A 153 -5.12 1.92 1.01
CA LEU A 153 -4.45 2.54 2.15
C LEU A 153 -4.02 1.45 3.14
N ALA A 154 -4.91 0.51 3.46
CA ALA A 154 -4.63 -0.62 4.34
C ALA A 154 -3.45 -1.47 3.80
N ILE A 155 -3.45 -1.79 2.51
CA ILE A 155 -2.34 -2.51 1.85
C ILE A 155 -1.04 -1.72 1.99
N ARG A 156 -1.05 -0.40 1.74
CA ARG A 156 0.14 0.44 1.84
C ARG A 156 0.68 0.46 3.27
N GLN A 157 -0.18 0.68 4.27
CA GLN A 157 0.22 0.70 5.67
C GLN A 157 0.76 -0.66 6.13
N LEU A 158 0.12 -1.76 5.72
CA LEU A 158 0.60 -3.12 5.98
C LEU A 158 2.00 -3.37 5.38
N THR A 159 2.30 -2.81 4.20
CA THR A 159 3.64 -2.94 3.59
C THR A 159 4.71 -2.11 4.30
N MET A 160 4.33 -1.03 4.98
CA MET A 160 5.25 -0.17 5.72
C MET A 160 5.61 -0.72 7.10
N ASN A 161 4.84 -1.67 7.61
CA ASN A 161 4.86 -2.08 8.99
C ASN A 161 5.11 -3.60 9.14
N ASP A 162 6.01 -3.99 10.03
CA ASP A 162 6.37 -5.39 10.30
C ASP A 162 5.79 -5.94 11.61
N LEU A 163 4.76 -5.30 12.18
CA LEU A 163 4.13 -5.71 13.44
C LEU A 163 3.34 -7.01 13.32
N LEU A 164 2.72 -7.26 12.16
CA LEU A 164 2.00 -8.51 11.89
C LEU A 164 2.94 -9.57 11.36
N ASP A 165 2.74 -10.82 11.79
CA ASP A 165 3.51 -11.93 11.23
C ASP A 165 3.12 -12.20 9.76
N LYS A 166 3.90 -13.06 9.10
CA LYS A 166 3.72 -13.34 7.67
C LYS A 166 2.34 -13.91 7.33
N GLU A 167 1.77 -14.77 8.18
CA GLU A 167 0.48 -15.38 7.92
C GLU A 167 -0.67 -14.42 8.21
N GLU A 168 -0.54 -13.60 9.26
CA GLU A 168 -1.48 -12.49 9.52
C GLU A 168 -1.49 -11.47 8.38
N LYS A 169 -0.30 -11.08 7.88
CA LYS A 169 -0.17 -10.19 6.71
C LYS A 169 -0.87 -10.75 5.49
N LYS A 170 -0.70 -12.05 5.19
CA LYS A 170 -1.41 -12.71 4.09
C LYS A 170 -2.92 -12.67 4.28
N GLY A 171 -3.40 -12.88 5.52
CA GLY A 171 -4.81 -12.78 5.86
C GLY A 171 -5.38 -11.40 5.52
N VAL A 172 -4.76 -10.34 6.04
CA VAL A 172 -5.22 -8.96 5.79
C VAL A 172 -5.14 -8.58 4.31
N LEU A 173 -4.07 -8.96 3.61
CA LEU A 173 -3.95 -8.73 2.16
C LEU A 173 -5.04 -9.44 1.37
N PHE A 174 -5.37 -10.68 1.75
CA PHE A 174 -6.43 -11.45 1.13
C PHE A 174 -7.77 -10.74 1.30
N ASP A 175 -8.12 -10.35 2.53
CA ASP A 175 -9.37 -9.65 2.83
C ASP A 175 -9.47 -8.33 2.04
N ALA A 176 -8.37 -7.57 1.95
CA ALA A 176 -8.29 -6.33 1.17
C ALA A 176 -8.54 -6.57 -0.34
N TYR A 177 -7.92 -7.60 -0.93
CA TYR A 177 -8.13 -7.91 -2.35
C TYR A 177 -9.53 -8.44 -2.64
N ILE A 178 -10.11 -9.26 -1.75
CA ILE A 178 -11.50 -9.71 -1.88
C ILE A 178 -12.46 -8.52 -1.85
N HIS A 179 -12.26 -7.59 -0.92
CA HIS A 179 -13.10 -6.39 -0.82
C HIS A 179 -12.97 -5.50 -2.07
N LEU A 180 -11.74 -5.28 -2.55
CA LEU A 180 -11.49 -4.56 -3.81
C LEU A 180 -12.16 -5.22 -5.02
N THR A 181 -12.08 -6.56 -5.13
CA THR A 181 -12.74 -7.31 -6.20
C THR A 181 -14.25 -7.11 -6.17
N LYS A 182 -14.89 -7.23 -5.00
CA LYS A 182 -16.33 -6.99 -4.83
C LYS A 182 -16.72 -5.58 -5.26
N ARG A 183 -16.00 -4.56 -4.78
CA ARG A 183 -16.27 -3.16 -5.15
C ARG A 183 -16.13 -2.96 -6.66
N ARG A 184 -15.04 -3.44 -7.27
CA ARG A 184 -14.80 -3.32 -8.73
C ARG A 184 -15.84 -4.06 -9.56
N ILE A 185 -16.40 -5.18 -9.07
CA ILE A 185 -17.55 -5.84 -9.71
C ILE A 185 -18.78 -4.93 -9.68
N SER A 186 -19.08 -4.31 -8.54
CA SER A 186 -20.21 -3.38 -8.41
C SER A 186 -20.08 -2.14 -9.29
N GLU A 187 -18.84 -1.72 -9.57
CA GLU A 187 -18.51 -0.61 -10.46
C GLU A 187 -18.38 -1.03 -11.95
N GLU A 188 -18.69 -2.29 -12.29
CA GLU A 188 -18.52 -2.88 -13.63
C GLU A 188 -17.08 -2.82 -14.21
N LYS A 189 -16.10 -2.69 -13.31
CA LYS A 189 -14.66 -2.69 -13.61
C LYS A 189 -14.08 -4.12 -13.59
N PHE A 190 -14.66 -5.01 -14.39
CA PHE A 190 -14.38 -6.45 -14.32
C PHE A 190 -12.92 -6.84 -14.57
N HIS A 191 -12.21 -6.16 -15.48
CA HIS A 191 -10.77 -6.39 -15.70
C HIS A 191 -9.96 -6.20 -14.40
N TYR A 192 -10.18 -5.07 -13.74
CA TYR A 192 -9.51 -4.74 -12.49
C TYR A 192 -9.94 -5.67 -11.35
N ALA A 193 -11.21 -6.09 -11.33
CA ALA A 193 -11.69 -7.08 -10.36
C ALA A 193 -10.96 -8.42 -10.49
N MET A 194 -10.75 -8.88 -11.73
CA MET A 194 -10.01 -10.12 -12.02
C MET A 194 -8.53 -10.00 -11.63
N LEU A 195 -7.90 -8.85 -11.88
CA LEU A 195 -6.50 -8.62 -11.47
C LEU A 195 -6.33 -8.72 -9.94
N ASP A 196 -7.24 -8.14 -9.17
CA ASP A 196 -7.18 -8.24 -7.70
C ASP A 196 -7.50 -9.65 -7.22
N LEU A 197 -8.46 -10.33 -7.85
CA LEU A 197 -8.82 -11.70 -7.50
C LEU A 197 -7.67 -12.68 -7.73
N LYS A 198 -6.88 -12.49 -8.80
CA LYS A 198 -5.64 -13.24 -9.02
C LYS A 198 -4.64 -13.05 -7.88
N LYS A 199 -4.51 -11.83 -7.34
CA LYS A 199 -3.68 -11.58 -6.15
C LYS A 199 -4.22 -12.29 -4.91
N ALA A 200 -5.54 -12.30 -4.72
CA ALA A 200 -6.17 -13.05 -3.64
C ALA A 200 -5.87 -14.56 -3.74
N PHE A 201 -5.96 -15.16 -4.93
CA PHE A 201 -5.63 -16.58 -5.14
C PHE A 201 -4.16 -16.93 -4.89
N ILE A 202 -3.22 -16.02 -5.13
CA ILE A 202 -1.80 -16.23 -4.75
C ILE A 202 -1.67 -16.39 -3.23
N LEU A 203 -2.52 -15.72 -2.45
CA LEU A 203 -2.49 -15.74 -0.99
C LEU A 203 -3.24 -16.95 -0.42
N LYS A 204 -4.43 -17.25 -0.95
CA LYS A 204 -5.29 -18.38 -0.55
C LYS A 204 -5.94 -19.04 -1.78
N PRO A 205 -5.33 -20.08 -2.36
CA PRO A 205 -5.78 -20.66 -3.64
C PRO A 205 -7.14 -21.36 -3.61
N VAL A 206 -7.57 -21.84 -2.43
CA VAL A 206 -8.77 -22.70 -2.27
C VAL A 206 -9.84 -22.01 -1.41
N ASP A 207 -9.79 -20.69 -1.31
CA ASP A 207 -10.78 -19.95 -0.51
C ASP A 207 -12.16 -19.94 -1.20
N PRO A 208 -13.24 -20.34 -0.50
CA PRO A 208 -14.57 -20.47 -1.10
C PRO A 208 -15.14 -19.14 -1.59
N GLU A 209 -14.81 -18.03 -0.95
CA GLU A 209 -15.29 -16.72 -1.35
C GLU A 209 -14.59 -16.26 -2.64
N ALA A 210 -13.28 -16.47 -2.75
CA ALA A 210 -12.52 -16.20 -3.97
C ALA A 210 -13.05 -17.01 -5.16
N LEU A 211 -13.33 -18.31 -4.95
CA LEU A 211 -13.92 -19.19 -5.97
C LEU A 211 -15.33 -18.74 -6.39
N SER A 212 -16.14 -18.26 -5.45
CA SER A 212 -17.46 -17.70 -5.76
C SER A 212 -17.35 -16.44 -6.63
N LEU A 213 -16.41 -15.54 -6.32
CA LEU A 213 -16.18 -14.33 -7.12
C LEU A 213 -15.63 -14.65 -8.51
N GLN A 214 -14.77 -15.67 -8.63
CA GLN A 214 -14.29 -16.15 -9.91
C GLN A 214 -15.45 -16.65 -10.78
N THR A 215 -16.31 -17.49 -10.21
CA THR A 215 -17.50 -18.00 -10.90
C THR A 215 -18.41 -16.88 -11.39
N LEU A 216 -18.60 -15.82 -10.59
CA LEU A 216 -19.39 -14.65 -10.99
C LEU A 216 -18.74 -13.91 -12.18
N LEU A 217 -17.43 -13.70 -12.14
CA LEU A 217 -16.70 -13.07 -13.24
C LEU A 217 -16.73 -13.91 -14.52
N ASP A 218 -16.62 -15.24 -14.40
CA ASP A 218 -16.70 -16.17 -15.54
C ASP A 218 -18.09 -16.18 -16.18
N LEU A 219 -19.16 -16.12 -15.38
CA LEU A 219 -20.52 -15.97 -15.88
C LEU A 219 -20.69 -14.64 -16.62
N GLN A 220 -20.11 -13.56 -16.10
CA GLN A 220 -20.13 -12.26 -16.76
C GLN A 220 -19.36 -12.29 -18.08
N ALA A 221 -18.19 -12.93 -18.13
CA ALA A 221 -17.43 -13.12 -19.36
C ALA A 221 -18.23 -13.93 -20.39
N LYS A 222 -18.88 -15.02 -19.96
CA LYS A 222 -19.75 -15.83 -20.83
C LYS A 222 -20.88 -15.01 -21.44
N LYS A 223 -21.55 -14.17 -20.64
CA LYS A 223 -22.61 -13.27 -21.11
C LYS A 223 -22.10 -12.28 -22.16
N TRP A 224 -20.91 -11.71 -21.98
CA TRP A 224 -20.28 -10.87 -23.00
C TRP A 224 -19.96 -11.66 -24.27
N THR A 225 -19.45 -12.88 -24.14
CA THR A 225 -19.17 -13.76 -25.29
C THR A 225 -20.43 -14.06 -26.10
N GLU A 226 -21.54 -14.41 -25.44
CA GLU A 226 -22.84 -14.66 -26.07
C GLU A 226 -23.38 -13.43 -26.81
N LYS A 227 -23.32 -12.25 -26.17
CA LYS A 227 -23.66 -10.98 -26.84
C LYS A 227 -22.79 -10.72 -28.07
N GLY A 228 -21.50 -11.08 -28.00
CA GLY A 228 -20.59 -11.00 -29.13
C GLY A 228 -21.02 -11.88 -30.30
N TYR A 229 -21.42 -13.13 -30.03
CA TYR A 229 -21.96 -14.03 -31.05
C TYR A 229 -23.27 -13.52 -31.65
N GLN A 230 -24.18 -13.00 -30.83
CA GLN A 230 -25.43 -12.41 -31.31
C GLN A 230 -25.16 -11.20 -32.22
N ALA A 231 -24.33 -10.25 -31.78
CA ALA A 231 -23.96 -9.09 -32.59
C ALA A 231 -23.27 -9.47 -33.90
N PHE A 232 -22.48 -10.56 -33.90
CA PHE A 232 -21.87 -11.08 -35.12
C PHE A 232 -22.91 -11.66 -36.08
N ALA A 233 -23.90 -12.40 -35.57
CA ALA A 233 -25.00 -12.93 -36.36
C ALA A 233 -25.87 -11.82 -36.97
N ASP A 234 -26.08 -10.73 -36.23
CA ASP A 234 -26.77 -9.52 -36.69
C ASP A 234 -25.92 -8.65 -37.64
N GLN A 235 -24.75 -9.14 -38.08
CA GLN A 235 -23.78 -8.43 -38.93
C GLN A 235 -23.23 -7.12 -38.33
N ASN A 236 -23.42 -6.89 -37.03
CA ASN A 236 -22.88 -5.74 -36.30
C ASN A 236 -21.48 -6.06 -35.76
N LEU A 237 -20.50 -6.11 -36.65
CA LEU A 237 -19.14 -6.57 -36.35
C LEU A 237 -18.41 -5.68 -35.34
N HIS A 238 -18.67 -4.37 -35.33
CA HIS A 238 -18.11 -3.46 -34.31
C HIS A 238 -18.58 -3.81 -32.90
N LYS A 239 -19.89 -4.07 -32.71
CA LYS A 239 -20.42 -4.51 -31.42
C LYS A 239 -19.90 -5.89 -31.03
N ALA A 240 -19.79 -6.82 -31.97
CA ALA A 240 -19.24 -8.14 -31.72
C ALA A 240 -17.80 -8.06 -31.16
N ILE A 241 -16.93 -7.30 -31.81
CA ILE A 241 -15.55 -7.07 -31.36
C ILE A 241 -15.52 -6.41 -29.98
N TYR A 242 -16.36 -5.41 -29.75
CA TYR A 242 -16.46 -4.75 -28.45
C TYR A 242 -16.79 -5.76 -27.33
N TYR A 243 -17.81 -6.60 -27.52
CA TYR A 243 -18.21 -7.57 -26.51
C TYR A 243 -17.16 -8.66 -26.27
N TRP A 244 -16.52 -9.19 -27.32
CA TRP A 244 -15.45 -10.18 -27.14
C TRP A 244 -14.21 -9.59 -26.47
N LYS A 245 -13.85 -8.33 -26.73
CA LYS A 245 -12.79 -7.65 -25.99
C LYS A 245 -13.12 -7.54 -24.49
N ARG A 246 -14.36 -7.21 -24.14
CA ARG A 246 -14.83 -7.17 -22.74
C ARG A 246 -14.79 -8.54 -22.08
N ALA A 247 -15.12 -9.62 -22.80
CA ALA A 247 -14.95 -10.98 -22.31
C ALA A 247 -13.45 -11.33 -22.11
N GLN A 248 -12.59 -10.93 -23.05
CA GLN A 248 -11.16 -11.22 -23.03
C GLN A 248 -10.43 -10.52 -21.87
N GLU A 249 -10.88 -9.32 -21.50
CA GLU A 249 -10.37 -8.60 -20.34
C GLU A 249 -10.56 -9.38 -19.02
N ILE A 250 -11.57 -10.23 -18.94
CA ILE A 250 -11.87 -11.10 -17.80
C ILE A 250 -11.16 -12.45 -17.95
N ARG A 251 -11.21 -13.05 -19.13
CA ARG A 251 -10.64 -14.37 -19.46
C ARG A 251 -9.55 -14.29 -20.53
N PRO A 252 -8.36 -13.76 -20.21
CA PRO A 252 -7.29 -13.59 -21.19
C PRO A 252 -6.72 -14.92 -21.71
N GLU A 253 -6.92 -16.01 -20.98
CA GLU A 253 -6.50 -17.36 -21.36
C GLU A 253 -7.39 -18.04 -22.40
N ASP A 254 -8.61 -17.51 -22.65
CA ASP A 254 -9.51 -18.06 -23.66
C ASP A 254 -9.04 -17.69 -25.06
N LYS A 255 -8.40 -18.66 -25.74
CA LYS A 255 -7.87 -18.52 -27.10
C LYS A 255 -8.94 -18.27 -28.16
N SER A 256 -10.20 -18.62 -27.90
CA SER A 256 -11.28 -18.43 -28.88
C SER A 256 -11.64 -16.94 -29.06
N LEU A 257 -11.48 -16.13 -28.02
CA LEU A 257 -11.81 -14.71 -28.05
C LEU A 257 -10.93 -13.89 -29.02
N PRO A 258 -9.58 -13.95 -28.96
CA PRO A 258 -8.75 -13.25 -29.93
C PRO A 258 -8.97 -13.76 -31.37
N GLU A 259 -9.24 -15.05 -31.57
CA GLU A 259 -9.56 -15.60 -32.90
C GLU A 259 -10.87 -15.02 -33.45
N ASN A 260 -11.92 -14.95 -32.62
CA ASN A 260 -13.20 -14.37 -33.01
C ASN A 260 -13.07 -12.87 -33.32
N ILE A 261 -12.32 -12.13 -32.49
CA ILE A 261 -12.02 -10.72 -32.73
C ILE A 261 -11.31 -10.55 -34.08
N HIS A 262 -10.27 -11.35 -34.36
CA HIS A 262 -9.54 -11.28 -35.62
C HIS A 262 -10.42 -11.61 -36.83
N LYS A 263 -11.28 -12.65 -36.74
CA LYS A 263 -12.24 -13.00 -37.79
C LYS A 263 -13.19 -11.86 -38.11
N ALA A 264 -13.76 -11.20 -37.10
CA ALA A 264 -14.64 -10.04 -37.30
C ALA A 264 -13.91 -8.82 -37.88
N GLN A 265 -12.66 -8.57 -37.47
CA GLN A 265 -11.83 -7.50 -38.04
C GLN A 265 -11.56 -7.72 -39.54
N ASN A 266 -11.20 -8.95 -39.92
CA ASN A 266 -10.96 -9.30 -41.32
C ASN A 266 -12.24 -9.14 -42.17
N LEU A 267 -13.41 -9.47 -41.63
CA LEU A 267 -14.68 -9.30 -42.33
C LEU A 267 -15.04 -7.81 -42.49
N LEU A 268 -14.83 -7.00 -41.45
CA LEU A 268 -14.98 -5.53 -41.53
C LEU A 268 -14.11 -4.93 -42.63
N GLU A 269 -12.84 -5.36 -42.73
CA GLU A 269 -11.94 -4.85 -43.75
C GLU A 269 -12.40 -5.24 -45.17
N LYS A 270 -12.89 -6.48 -45.35
CA LYS A 270 -13.44 -6.93 -46.63
C LYS A 270 -14.67 -6.12 -47.04
N LEU A 271 -15.60 -5.88 -46.12
CA LEU A 271 -16.79 -5.07 -46.40
C LEU A 271 -16.42 -3.64 -46.81
N ARG A 272 -15.45 -3.03 -46.10
CA ARG A 272 -14.95 -1.68 -46.44
C ARG A 272 -14.34 -1.61 -47.84
N LYS A 273 -13.60 -2.63 -48.27
CA LYS A 273 -13.03 -2.69 -49.63
C LYS A 273 -14.13 -2.75 -50.69
N ILE A 274 -15.15 -3.58 -50.47
CA ILE A 274 -16.31 -3.70 -51.37
C ILE A 274 -17.06 -2.36 -51.49
N GLU A 275 -17.28 -1.66 -50.37
CA GLU A 275 -17.92 -0.34 -50.37
C GLU A 275 -17.11 0.69 -51.16
N GLN A 276 -15.78 0.69 -51.04
CA GLN A 276 -14.90 1.57 -51.79
C GLN A 276 -14.94 1.29 -53.30
N GLU A 277 -14.90 0.02 -53.69
CA GLU A 277 -14.99 -0.41 -55.10
C GLU A 277 -16.35 -0.04 -55.73
N GLN A 278 -17.44 -0.09 -54.96
CA GLN A 278 -18.77 0.32 -55.42
C GLN A 278 -18.91 1.84 -55.63
N VAL A 279 -18.25 2.65 -54.79
CA VAL A 279 -18.24 4.11 -54.95
C VAL A 279 -17.42 4.51 -56.19
N GLU A 280 -16.31 3.83 -56.46
CA GLU A 280 -15.44 4.12 -57.62
C GLU A 280 -16.03 3.65 -58.96
N SER A 281 -16.92 2.65 -58.96
CA SER A 281 -17.54 2.11 -60.18
C SER A 281 -18.88 2.77 -60.56
N SER A 282 -19.38 3.73 -59.78
CA SER A 282 -20.62 4.44 -60.09
C SER A 282 -20.42 5.56 -61.13
N PRO A 283 -21.09 5.51 -62.30
CA PRO A 283 -20.86 6.44 -63.43
C PRO A 283 -21.19 7.92 -63.14
N ASP A 284 -21.95 8.22 -62.09
CA ASP A 284 -22.28 9.60 -61.69
C ASP A 284 -21.12 10.33 -60.97
N GLY A 285 -20.08 9.61 -60.53
CA GLY A 285 -18.91 10.20 -59.84
C GLY A 285 -17.91 10.91 -60.77
N GLN A 286 -17.99 10.71 -62.08
CA GLN A 286 -17.03 11.27 -63.04
C GLN A 286 -17.35 12.68 -63.54
N ASN A 287 -18.51 13.26 -63.20
CA ASN A 287 -18.95 14.54 -63.74
C ASN A 287 -18.81 15.77 -62.82
N ILE A 288 -18.23 15.65 -61.62
CA ILE A 288 -18.13 16.79 -60.65
C ILE A 288 -16.70 17.35 -60.51
N ARG A 289 -15.69 16.81 -61.21
CA ARG A 289 -14.34 17.39 -61.24
C ARG A 289 -14.04 18.05 -62.59
N LYS A 290 -14.72 19.15 -62.89
CA LYS A 290 -14.25 20.19 -63.82
C LYS A 290 -14.53 21.56 -63.24
#